data_AF-A0A9W8AZM8-F1
#
_entry.id   AF-A0A9W8AZM8-F1
#
_cell.length_a   1.000
_cell.length_b   1.000
_cell.length_c   1.000
_cell.angle_alpha   90.00
_cell.angle_beta   90.00
_cell.angle_gamma   90.00
#
_symmetry.space_group_name_H-M   'P 1'
#
loop_
_entity.id
_entity.type
_entity.pdbx_description
1 polymer ?
#
loop_
_entity_poly.entity_id
_entity_poly.type
_entity_poly.pdbx_seq_one_letter_code
_entity_poly.pdbx_strand_id
1 'polypeptide(L)'
;YLYLDPRQTKRSALTSTGPKVGSGGPKAAFQEAIVFVIGGGNYLEYQNLQQFAQAANPPKTITYGGTEICNPHQFLAQLQALGPLPPPLA
;
A
#
# COMPACT_ATOMS: atom_id res chain seq x y z
N TYR A 1 7.66 -2.33 -8.22
CA TYR A 1 6.19 -2.09 -8.29
C TYR A 1 5.75 -2.13 -9.74
N LEU A 2 4.59 -2.73 -10.01
CA LEU A 2 3.96 -2.64 -11.34
C LEU A 2 3.49 -1.20 -11.54
N TYR A 3 3.84 -0.60 -12.67
CA TYR A 3 3.40 0.76 -13.02
C TYR A 3 2.38 0.68 -14.15
N LEU A 4 1.25 1.37 -13.96
CA LEU A 4 0.15 1.40 -14.90
C LEU A 4 -0.26 2.87 -15.06
N ASP A 5 -0.15 3.39 -16.27
CA ASP A 5 -0.76 4.67 -16.64
C ASP A 5 -2.03 4.37 -17.43
N PRO A 6 -3.23 4.58 -16.86
CA PRO A 6 -4.49 4.29 -17.55
C PRO A 6 -4.69 5.13 -18.83
N ARG A 7 -3.90 6.20 -19.02
CA ARG A 7 -3.92 7.04 -20.21
C ARG A 7 -2.99 6.52 -21.32
N GLN A 8 -2.09 5.59 -21.04
CA GLN A 8 -1.22 4.99 -22.04
C GLN A 8 -1.91 3.81 -22.72
N THR A 9 -1.94 3.82 -24.05
CA THR A 9 -2.51 2.73 -24.85
C THR A 9 -1.69 1.44 -24.72
N LYS A 10 -2.39 0.31 -24.69
CA LYS A 10 -1.97 -1.02 -24.18
C LYS A 10 -0.64 -1.62 -24.70
N ARG A 11 -0.01 -1.06 -25.74
CA ARG A 11 1.24 -1.61 -26.31
C ARG A 11 2.51 -1.21 -25.57
N SER A 12 2.49 -0.16 -24.73
CA SER A 12 3.68 0.31 -24.00
C SER A 12 3.58 0.17 -22.47
N ALA A 13 2.48 -0.37 -21.95
CA ALA A 13 2.17 -0.38 -20.52
C ALA A 13 2.84 -1.52 -19.73
N LEU A 14 3.16 -2.66 -20.38
CA LEU A 14 3.77 -3.81 -19.70
C LEU A 14 5.30 -3.73 -19.63
N THR A 15 5.91 -2.94 -20.51
CA THR A 15 7.37 -2.75 -20.60
C THR A 15 7.83 -1.41 -20.02
N SER A 16 6.92 -0.52 -19.64
CA SER A 16 7.28 0.69 -18.91
C SER A 16 7.60 0.30 -17.47
N THR A 17 8.90 0.11 -17.20
CA THR A 17 9.42 0.40 -15.87
C THR A 17 8.85 1.77 -15.51
N GLY A 18 8.10 1.87 -14.41
CA GLY A 18 7.52 3.14 -13.97
C GLY A 18 8.56 4.26 -13.91
N PRO A 19 8.15 5.52 -13.63
CA PRO A 19 9.03 6.69 -13.68
C PRO A 19 10.42 6.34 -13.15
N LYS A 20 11.44 6.35 -14.03
CA LYS A 20 12.74 5.72 -13.74
C LYS A 20 13.32 6.29 -12.44
N VAL A 21 13.25 5.50 -11.37
CA VAL A 21 13.97 5.74 -10.13
C VAL A 21 15.45 5.45 -10.43
N GLY A 22 16.14 6.39 -11.09
CA GLY A 22 17.57 6.23 -11.37
C GLY A 22 18.20 6.90 -12.59
N SER A 23 17.49 7.62 -13.46
CA SER A 23 18.17 8.32 -14.57
C SER A 23 17.50 9.63 -14.98
N GLY A 24 17.93 10.74 -14.36
CA GLY A 24 18.00 12.09 -14.95
C GLY A 24 16.71 12.87 -15.29
N GLY A 25 15.52 12.26 -15.26
CA GLY A 25 14.26 12.97 -15.50
C GLY A 25 13.67 13.60 -14.24
N PRO A 26 12.94 14.73 -14.32
CA PRO A 26 12.26 15.31 -13.17
C PRO A 26 11.29 14.29 -12.58
N LYS A 27 11.57 13.88 -11.34
CA LYS A 27 10.66 13.05 -10.56
C LYS A 27 9.31 13.76 -10.55
N ALA A 28 8.27 13.16 -11.14
CA ALA A 28 6.92 13.66 -10.94
C ALA A 28 6.61 13.56 -9.44
N ALA A 29 6.74 14.67 -8.73
CA ALA A 29 6.42 14.76 -7.32
C ALA A 29 4.90 14.79 -7.21
N PHE A 30 4.29 13.62 -7.05
CA PHE A 30 2.86 13.53 -6.75
C PHE A 30 2.62 14.14 -5.37
N GLN A 31 1.69 15.10 -5.32
CA GLN A 31 1.24 15.71 -4.07
C GLN A 31 0.16 14.88 -3.39
N GLU A 32 -0.60 14.12 -4.18
CA GLU A 32 -1.68 13.27 -3.69
C GLU A 32 -1.39 11.80 -4.01
N ALA A 33 -1.70 10.92 -3.07
CA ALA A 33 -1.55 9.48 -3.24
C ALA A 33 -2.69 8.73 -2.54
N ILE A 34 -3.12 7.63 -3.16
CA ILE A 34 -4.03 6.65 -2.56
C ILE A 34 -3.22 5.39 -2.25
N VAL A 35 -3.26 4.96 -0.98
CA VAL A 35 -2.62 3.73 -0.51
C VAL A 35 -3.71 2.75 -0.12
N PHE A 36 -3.75 1.60 -0.80
CA PHE A 36 -4.74 0.55 -0.54
C PHE A 36 -4.03 -0.76 -0.17
N VAL A 37 -4.19 -1.20 1.08
CA VAL A 37 -3.62 -2.46 1.59
C VAL A 37 -4.58 -3.61 1.34
N ILE A 38 -4.11 -4.65 0.65
CA ILE A 38 -4.87 -5.87 0.41
C ILE A 38 -4.49 -6.89 1.50
N GLY A 39 -5.46 -7.41 2.24
CA GLY A 39 -5.23 -8.40 3.30
C GLY A 39 -5.28 -7.83 4.73
N GLY A 40 -5.86 -6.64 4.90
CA GLY A 40 -6.04 -5.99 6.20
C GLY A 40 -5.02 -4.88 6.45
N GLY A 41 -5.52 -3.68 6.71
CA GLY A 41 -4.74 -2.51 7.09
C GLY A 41 -4.80 -2.24 8.60
N ASN A 42 -3.81 -1.54 9.13
CA ASN A 42 -3.72 -1.18 10.54
C ASN A 42 -3.74 0.34 10.76
N TYR A 43 -4.25 0.79 11.90
CA TYR A 43 -4.18 2.19 12.36
C TYR A 43 -2.76 2.71 12.53
N LEU A 44 -1.80 1.85 12.89
CA LEU A 44 -0.40 2.25 13.01
C LEU A 44 0.20 2.65 11.66
N GLU A 45 -0.13 1.91 10.60
CA GLU A 45 0.30 2.23 9.22
C GLU A 45 -0.32 3.55 8.77
N TYR A 46 -1.60 3.76 9.05
CA TYR A 46 -2.28 5.04 8.82
C TYR A 46 -1.54 6.19 9.50
N GLN A 47 -1.25 6.08 10.81
CA GLN A 47 -0.56 7.13 11.56
C GLN A 47 0.83 7.43 10.98
N ASN A 48 1.61 6.40 10.67
CA ASN A 48 2.93 6.56 10.06
C ASN A 48 2.83 7.30 8.71
N LEU A 49 1.84 6.95 7.87
CA LEU A 49 1.61 7.61 6.59
C LEU A 49 1.17 9.08 6.74
N GLN A 50 0.31 9.38 7.72
CA GLN A 50 -0.09 10.77 7.98
C GLN A 50 1.08 11.61 8.49
N GLN A 51 1.92 11.07 9.38
CA GLN A 51 3.13 11.75 9.84
C GLN A 51 4.10 12.01 8.69
N PHE A 52 4.31 11.00 7.83
CA PHE A 52 5.12 11.15 6.62
C PHE A 52 4.57 12.23 5.68
N ALA A 53 3.26 12.24 5.45
CA ALA A 53 2.59 13.20 4.58
C ALA A 53 2.77 14.65 5.06
N GLN A 54 2.64 14.88 6.37
CA GLN A 54 2.81 16.18 7.00
C GLN A 54 4.27 16.64 7.06
N ALA A 55 5.21 15.72 7.27
CA ALA A 55 6.64 16.02 7.32
C ALA A 55 7.26 16.26 5.94
N ALA A 56 6.57 15.88 4.85
CA ALA A 56 7.04 16.14 3.51
C ALA A 56 7.06 17.66 3.20
N ASN A 57 8.03 18.07 2.38
CA ASN A 57 8.10 19.44 1.86
C ASN A 57 8.17 19.41 0.32
N PRO A 58 7.11 19.86 -0.38
CA PRO A 58 5.83 20.34 0.16
C PRO A 58 5.00 19.23 0.85
N PRO A 59 4.05 19.58 1.73
CA PRO A 59 3.15 18.62 2.35
C PRO A 59 2.40 17.79 1.31
N LYS A 60 2.19 16.52 1.62
CA LYS A 60 1.45 15.59 0.76
C LYS A 60 0.09 15.25 1.34
N THR A 61 -0.82 14.84 0.49
CA THR A 61 -2.12 14.29 0.87
C THR A 61 -2.11 12.79 0.60
N ILE A 62 -2.27 11.99 1.65
CA ILE A 62 -2.35 10.53 1.53
C ILE A 62 -3.72 10.05 2.01
N THR A 63 -4.48 9.46 1.10
CA THR A 63 -5.70 8.71 1.41
C THR A 63 -5.31 7.25 1.63
N TYR A 64 -5.49 6.76 2.85
CA TYR A 64 -5.20 5.39 3.22
C TYR A 64 -6.48 4.56 3.34
N GLY A 65 -6.42 3.33 2.87
CA GLY A 65 -7.47 2.34 3.04
C GLY A 65 -6.94 0.93 2.90
N GLY A 66 -7.82 -0.04 3.10
CA GLY A 66 -7.53 -1.43 2.85
C GLY A 66 -8.81 -2.25 2.73
N THR A 67 -8.67 -3.55 2.52
CA THR A 67 -9.81 -4.48 2.47
C THR A 67 -10.61 -4.48 3.77
N GLU A 68 -9.92 -4.31 4.90
CA GLU A 68 -10.48 -4.13 6.23
C GLU A 68 -9.49 -3.33 7.08
N ILE A 69 -9.98 -2.69 8.16
CA ILE A 69 -9.11 -2.10 9.18
C ILE A 69 -9.19 -2.99 10.41
N CYS A 70 -8.12 -3.74 10.66
CA CYS A 70 -8.10 -4.75 11.72
C CYS A 70 -7.08 -4.40 12.81
N ASN A 71 -7.40 -4.78 14.04
CA ASN A 71 -6.44 -4.78 15.13
C ASN A 71 -5.61 -6.08 15.13
N PRO A 72 -4.50 -6.15 15.91
CA PRO A 72 -3.63 -7.32 15.93
C PRO A 72 -4.36 -8.62 16.32
N HIS A 73 -5.35 -8.59 17.22
CA HIS A 73 -6.09 -9.77 17.64
C HIS A 73 -6.99 -10.32 16.52
N GLN A 74 -7.67 -9.44 15.79
CA GLN A 74 -8.50 -9.83 14.65
C GLN A 74 -7.67 -10.49 13.55
N PHE A 75 -6.50 -9.92 13.25
CA PHE A 75 -5.58 -10.49 12.28
C PHE A 75 -5.07 -11.87 12.73
N LEU A 76 -4.68 -12.03 14.00
CA LEU A 76 -4.26 -13.33 14.55
C LEU A 76 -5.38 -14.37 14.49
N ALA A 77 -6.64 -13.98 14.72
CA ALA A 77 -7.78 -14.89 14.61
C ALA A 77 -7.98 -15.38 13.17
N GLN A 78 -7.80 -14.50 12.17
CA GLN A 78 -7.85 -14.90 10.76
C GLN A 78 -6.71 -15.87 10.40
N LEU A 79 -5.50 -15.61 10.91
CA LEU A 79 -4.37 -16.50 10.72
C LEU A 79 -4.59 -17.86 11.37
N GLN A 80 -5.19 -17.91 12.57
CA GLN A 80 -5.55 -19.17 13.22
C GLN A 80 -6.60 -19.96 12.42
N ALA A 81 -7.58 -19.27 11.82
CA ALA A 81 -8.59 -19.90 10.98
C ALA A 81 -8.03 -20.46 9.65
N LEU A 82 -6.97 -19.85 9.12
CA LEU A 82 -6.24 -20.34 7.94
C LEU A 82 -5.23 -21.44 8.29
N GLY A 83 -4.78 -21.47 9.53
CA GLY A 83 -3.85 -22.47 10.04
C GLY A 83 -4.46 -23.87 10.13
N PRO A 84 -3.63 -24.91 10.20
CA PRO A 84 -4.12 -26.27 10.45
C PRO A 84 -4.87 -26.32 11.79
N LEU A 85 -5.93 -27.14 11.84
CA LEU A 85 -6.74 -27.32 13.04
C LEU A 85 -5.81 -27.61 14.24
N PRO A 86 -5.90 -26.88 15.36
CA PRO A 86 -5.09 -27.17 16.53
C PRO A 86 -5.32 -28.62 16.95
N PRO A 87 -4.25 -29.39 17.28
CA PRO A 87 -4.40 -30.77 17.67
C PRO A 87 -5.36 -30.86 18.87
N PRO A 88 -6.25 -31.87 18.91
CA PRO A 88 -7.16 -32.04 20.03
C PRO A 88 -6.37 -32.14 21.33
N LEU A 89 -6.80 -31.40 22.35
CA LEU A 89 -6.23 -31.49 23.69
C LEU A 89 -6.48 -32.92 24.20
N ALA A 90 -5.39 -33.65 24.44
CA ALA A 90 -5.38 -34.98 25.05
C ALA A 90 -5.61 -34.89 26.56
#